data_AF-A0A7K5CU94-F1
#
_entry.id   AF-A0A7K5CU94-F1
#
_cell.length_a   1.000
_cell.length_b   1.000
_cell.length_c   1.000
_cell.angle_alpha   90.00
_cell.angle_beta   90.00
_cell.angle_gamma   90.00
#
_symmetry.space_group_name_H-M   'P 1'
#
loop_
_entity.id
_entity.type
_entity.pdbx_description
1 polymer ?
#
loop_
_entity_poly.entity_id
_entity_poly.type
_entity_poly.pdbx_seq_one_letter_code
_entity_poly.pdbx_strand_id
1 'polypeptide(L)'
;LEPDRYYPLHSTKAIACPYRTYAVSLSAEEQKSPITNVNVDWRKMELSWESSKNFSRYKCTIMDWHMEAIEKEVNSPLCRFPVELYMPLHKGVFFIIEVPNTDISKKCTFFPGGMNGSAIENFSCVIYNISLMNCTWQAGRGAPADAQYFLYWQNSR
;
A
#
# COMPACT_ATOMS: atom_id res chain seq x y z
N LEU A 1 -10.10 -26.96 -28.51
CA LEU A 1 -8.70 -26.93 -28.02
C LEU A 1 -8.10 -25.64 -28.53
N GLU A 2 -8.27 -24.59 -27.76
CA GLU A 2 -7.76 -23.25 -28.05
C GLU A 2 -7.22 -22.76 -26.71
N PRO A 3 -5.89 -22.53 -26.58
CA PRO A 3 -5.35 -22.08 -25.31
C PRO A 3 -5.67 -20.60 -25.19
N ASP A 4 -6.59 -20.28 -24.28
CA ASP A 4 -6.89 -18.91 -23.91
C ASP A 4 -5.60 -18.17 -23.57
N ARG A 5 -5.42 -17.06 -24.28
CA ARG A 5 -4.32 -16.12 -24.16
C ARG A 5 -4.18 -15.65 -22.72
N TYR A 6 -3.18 -16.17 -22.03
CA TYR A 6 -2.78 -15.65 -20.73
C TYR A 6 -2.02 -14.34 -20.91
N TYR A 7 -2.69 -13.22 -20.69
CA TYR A 7 -2.03 -11.97 -20.33
C TYR A 7 -2.79 -11.33 -19.15
N PRO A 8 -2.06 -11.03 -18.07
CA PRO A 8 -2.04 -9.67 -17.58
C PRO A 8 -0.63 -9.11 -17.80
N LEU A 9 -0.55 -8.23 -18.80
CA LEU A 9 0.52 -7.27 -18.98
C LEU A 9 0.62 -6.38 -17.72
N HIS A 10 1.86 -6.17 -17.26
CA HIS A 10 2.30 -5.22 -16.22
C HIS A 10 1.97 -5.54 -14.75
N SER A 11 3.00 -6.01 -14.05
CA SER A 11 3.18 -5.97 -12.59
C SER A 11 3.11 -4.52 -12.06
N THR A 12 1.90 -3.99 -11.93
CA THR A 12 1.68 -2.61 -11.49
C THR A 12 1.30 -2.66 -10.02
N LYS A 13 2.18 -2.18 -9.13
CA LYS A 13 1.80 -1.85 -7.75
C LYS A 13 0.63 -0.87 -7.82
N ALA A 14 -0.51 -1.24 -7.24
CA ALA A 14 -1.74 -0.47 -7.39
C ALA A 14 -2.28 -0.07 -6.01
N ILE A 15 -2.72 1.18 -5.91
CA ILE A 15 -3.58 1.63 -4.82
C ILE A 15 -5.02 1.58 -5.30
N ALA A 16 -5.88 0.91 -4.53
CA ALA A 16 -7.30 0.82 -4.82
C ALA A 16 -8.08 1.52 -3.72
N CYS A 17 -8.83 2.54 -4.08
CA CYS A 17 -9.65 3.31 -3.15
C CYS A 17 -11.12 3.04 -3.44
N PRO A 18 -11.73 1.99 -2.86
CA PRO A 18 -13.14 1.69 -3.12
C PRO A 18 -14.02 2.90 -2.82
N TYR A 19 -15.02 3.12 -3.66
CA TYR A 19 -16.16 3.95 -3.29
C TYR A 19 -17.00 3.15 -2.29
N ARG A 20 -17.58 3.81 -1.27
CA ARG A 20 -18.43 3.13 -0.28
C ARG A 20 -19.54 2.36 -1.03
N THR A 21 -19.52 1.03 -0.99
CA THR A 21 -20.67 0.19 -1.35
C THR A 21 -20.98 -0.72 -0.17
N TYR A 22 -21.88 -0.25 0.70
CA TYR A 22 -22.78 -1.18 1.38
C TYR A 22 -23.98 -1.30 0.45
N ALA A 23 -24.15 -2.46 -0.19
CA ALA A 23 -25.34 -2.74 -0.97
C ALA A 23 -26.52 -2.95 0.00
N VAL A 24 -27.33 -1.90 0.20
CA VAL A 24 -28.76 -2.02 0.51
C VAL A 24 -29.48 -1.00 -0.37
N SER A 25 -30.50 -1.48 -1.08
CA SER A 25 -31.21 -0.83 -2.19
C SER A 25 -31.97 0.46 -1.85
N LEU A 26 -32.19 1.27 -2.91
CA LEU A 26 -33.07 2.43 -3.10
C LEU A 26 -32.44 3.82 -2.89
N SER A 27 -32.09 4.44 -4.02
CA SER A 27 -31.90 5.88 -4.29
C SER A 27 -31.23 6.71 -3.19
N ALA A 28 -29.90 6.72 -3.19
CA ALA A 28 -29.13 7.83 -2.63
C ALA A 28 -28.14 8.26 -3.72
N GLU A 29 -28.17 9.53 -4.09
CA GLU A 29 -27.18 10.13 -5.00
C GLU A 29 -25.78 9.65 -4.63
N GLU A 30 -25.02 9.18 -5.63
CA GLU A 30 -23.60 8.88 -5.50
C GLU A 30 -22.88 10.15 -5.05
N GLN A 31 -22.81 10.37 -3.73
CA GLN A 31 -22.13 11.52 -3.18
C GLN A 31 -20.64 11.29 -3.33
N LYS A 32 -20.09 11.79 -4.44
CA LYS A 32 -18.68 11.68 -4.78
C LYS A 32 -17.85 12.21 -3.62
N SER A 33 -17.03 11.33 -3.03
CA SER A 33 -16.16 11.69 -1.91
C SER A 33 -15.31 12.92 -2.28
N PRO A 34 -15.21 13.93 -1.40
CA PRO A 34 -14.45 15.13 -1.71
C PRO A 34 -12.95 14.87 -1.84
N ILE A 35 -12.46 13.76 -1.27
CA ILE A 35 -11.07 13.27 -1.38
C ILE A 35 -10.96 12.42 -2.65
N THR A 36 -10.08 12.83 -3.56
CA THR A 36 -9.87 12.23 -4.88
C THR A 36 -8.38 12.13 -5.20
N ASN A 37 -8.02 11.53 -6.33
CA ASN A 37 -6.64 11.42 -6.84
C ASN A 37 -5.63 10.95 -5.78
N VAL A 38 -6.00 9.94 -5.00
CA VAL A 38 -5.14 9.40 -3.94
C VAL A 38 -3.98 8.63 -4.57
N ASN A 39 -2.76 8.99 -4.18
CA ASN A 39 -1.53 8.41 -4.69
C ASN A 39 -0.54 8.12 -3.54
N VAL A 40 0.26 7.06 -3.70
CA VAL A 40 1.28 6.64 -2.73
C VAL A 40 2.64 6.55 -3.38
N ASP A 41 3.60 7.35 -2.90
CA ASP A 41 5.03 7.18 -3.16
C ASP A 41 5.63 6.31 -2.05
N TRP A 42 5.67 4.99 -2.30
CA TRP A 42 6.18 4.01 -1.34
C TRP A 42 7.69 4.12 -1.09
N ARG A 43 8.46 4.82 -1.94
CA ARG A 43 9.92 5.01 -1.73
C ARG A 43 10.19 6.09 -0.70
N LYS A 44 9.30 7.08 -0.63
CA LYS A 44 9.34 8.19 0.34
C LYS A 44 8.36 7.98 1.49
N MET A 45 7.54 6.93 1.44
CA MET A 45 6.42 6.70 2.36
C MET A 45 5.48 7.91 2.44
N GLU A 46 5.12 8.46 1.27
CA GLU A 46 4.23 9.61 1.14
C GLU A 46 2.86 9.21 0.59
N LEU A 47 1.80 9.63 1.27
CA LEU A 47 0.41 9.56 0.83
C LEU A 47 -0.03 10.97 0.41
N SER A 48 -0.53 11.10 -0.81
CA SER A 48 -0.98 12.38 -1.40
C SER A 48 -2.39 12.24 -1.95
N TRP A 49 -3.16 13.32 -1.94
CA TRP A 49 -4.52 13.34 -2.48
C TRP A 49 -4.89 14.74 -2.97
N GLU A 50 -6.04 14.84 -3.63
CA GLU A 50 -6.70 16.11 -3.92
C GLU A 50 -8.00 16.21 -3.14
N SER A 51 -8.39 17.44 -2.78
CA SER A 51 -9.66 17.71 -2.12
C SER A 51 -10.45 18.78 -2.88
N SER A 52 -11.70 18.49 -3.21
CA SER A 52 -12.64 19.45 -3.81
C SER A 52 -13.18 20.48 -2.79
N LYS A 53 -12.92 20.27 -1.50
CA LYS A 53 -13.30 21.17 -0.40
C LYS A 53 -12.07 21.61 0.38
N ASN A 54 -12.12 22.82 0.93
CA ASN A 54 -11.02 23.38 1.73
C ASN A 54 -11.16 22.94 3.19
N PHE A 55 -10.55 21.81 3.55
CA PHE A 55 -10.43 21.38 4.94
C PHE A 55 -9.15 21.93 5.57
N SER A 56 -9.22 22.32 6.83
CA SER A 56 -8.08 22.87 7.58
C SER A 56 -7.11 21.80 8.08
N ARG A 57 -7.62 20.58 8.34
CA ARG A 57 -6.85 19.46 8.86
C ARG A 57 -7.35 18.15 8.27
N TYR A 58 -6.43 17.19 8.21
CA TYR A 58 -6.67 15.81 7.87
C TYR A 58 -5.97 14.93 8.90
N LYS A 59 -6.55 13.76 9.14
CA LYS A 59 -5.91 12.66 9.86
C LYS A 59 -5.60 11.57 8.85
N CYS A 60 -4.34 11.20 8.73
CA CYS A 60 -3.89 10.12 7.88
C CYS A 60 -3.42 8.95 8.73
N THR A 61 -3.88 7.76 8.39
CA THR A 61 -3.54 6.52 9.08
C THR A 61 -2.99 5.52 8.06
N ILE A 62 -1.84 4.93 8.37
CA ILE A 62 -1.37 3.71 7.72
C ILE A 62 -1.59 2.56 8.70
N MET A 63 -2.19 1.47 8.23
CA MET A 63 -2.58 0.34 9.07
C MET A 63 -2.25 -0.97 8.37
N ASP A 64 -1.61 -1.89 9.08
CA ASP A 64 -1.28 -3.20 8.55
C ASP A 64 -2.47 -4.19 8.72
N TRP A 65 -2.27 -5.46 8.37
CA TRP A 65 -3.33 -6.46 8.52
C TRP A 65 -3.56 -6.93 9.97
N HIS A 66 -2.58 -6.72 10.86
CA HIS A 66 -2.69 -7.02 12.30
C HIS A 66 -3.32 -5.86 13.09
N MET A 67 -3.82 -4.84 12.40
CA MET A 67 -4.41 -3.61 12.97
C MET A 67 -3.41 -2.74 13.73
N GLU A 68 -2.11 -2.90 13.47
CA GLU A 68 -1.11 -1.93 13.93
C GLU A 68 -1.23 -0.68 13.06
N ALA A 69 -1.60 0.43 13.69
CA ALA A 69 -1.94 1.67 13.02
C ALA A 69 -1.02 2.81 13.45
N ILE A 70 -0.65 3.64 12.50
CA ILE A 70 0.17 4.83 12.71
C ILE A 70 -0.60 6.00 12.15
N GLU A 71 -0.87 6.95 13.03
CA GLU A 71 -1.73 8.08 12.75
C GLU A 71 -0.92 9.38 12.75
N LYS A 72 -1.31 10.32 11.89
CA LYS A 72 -0.69 11.64 11.83
C LYS A 72 -1.73 12.68 11.44
N GLU A 73 -1.68 13.83 12.09
CA GLU A 73 -2.46 15.00 11.69
C GLU A 73 -1.63 15.92 10.80
N VAL A 74 -2.24 16.41 9.72
CA VAL A 74 -1.62 17.32 8.75
C VAL A 74 -2.59 18.42 8.34
N ASN A 75 -2.07 19.57 7.93
CA ASN A 75 -2.84 20.72 7.44
C ASN A 75 -2.81 20.87 5.90
N SER A 76 -2.26 19.88 5.20
CA SER A 76 -2.11 19.86 3.74
C SER A 76 -2.47 18.47 3.21
N PRO A 77 -2.78 18.31 1.91
CA PRO A 77 -3.19 17.04 1.34
C PRO A 77 -2.00 16.10 1.04
N LEU A 78 -1.03 16.10 1.95
CA LEU A 78 0.19 15.30 1.90
C LEU A 78 0.50 14.79 3.31
N CYS A 79 0.65 13.49 3.42
CA CYS A 79 1.04 12.82 4.64
C CYS A 79 2.35 12.05 4.43
N ARG A 80 3.33 12.31 5.30
CA ARG A 80 4.64 11.64 5.29
C ARG A 80 4.75 10.75 6.51
N PHE A 81 4.90 9.45 6.30
CA PHE A 81 5.12 8.48 7.37
C PHE A 81 6.63 8.24 7.56
N PRO A 82 7.10 8.00 8.80
CA PRO A 82 8.50 7.66 9.03
C PRO A 82 8.90 6.37 8.28
N VAL A 83 10.02 6.41 7.54
CA VAL A 83 10.54 5.26 6.78
C VAL A 83 11.09 4.18 7.70
N GLU A 84 11.53 4.56 8.90
CA GLU A 84 12.10 3.69 9.93
C GLU A 84 11.10 2.69 10.53
N LEU A 85 9.79 2.89 10.28
CA LEU A 85 8.75 2.03 10.79
C LEU A 85 8.72 0.73 9.98
N TYR A 86 8.84 -0.38 10.69
CA TYR A 86 8.74 -1.73 10.14
C TYR A 86 7.30 -2.02 9.69
N MET A 87 6.90 -1.46 8.55
CA MET A 87 5.59 -1.70 7.98
C MET A 87 5.71 -2.52 6.69
N PRO A 88 5.41 -3.83 6.74
CA PRO A 88 5.66 -4.73 5.61
C PRO A 88 4.64 -4.52 4.49
N LEU A 89 4.88 -3.54 3.61
CA LEU A 89 4.02 -3.22 2.46
C LEU A 89 3.71 -4.43 1.55
N HIS A 90 4.62 -5.41 1.49
CA HIS A 90 4.47 -6.63 0.70
C HIS A 90 3.37 -7.57 1.21
N LYS A 91 2.85 -7.35 2.42
CA LYS A 91 1.67 -8.05 2.95
C LYS A 91 0.36 -7.32 2.66
N GLY A 92 0.43 -6.16 2.02
CA GLY A 92 -0.69 -5.23 1.87
C GLY A 92 -0.89 -4.38 3.12
N VAL A 93 -1.25 -3.12 2.90
CA VAL A 93 -1.56 -2.15 3.96
C VAL A 93 -2.76 -1.31 3.56
N PHE A 94 -3.41 -0.72 4.56
CA PHE A 94 -4.49 0.23 4.39
C PHE A 94 -3.98 1.64 4.65
N PHE A 95 -4.31 2.55 3.75
CA PHE A 95 -4.22 3.99 3.96
C PHE A 95 -5.61 4.54 4.21
N ILE A 96 -5.78 5.31 5.27
CA ILE A 96 -7.05 5.93 5.63
C ILE A 96 -6.79 7.44 5.74
N ILE A 97 -7.63 8.23 5.08
CA ILE A 97 -7.63 9.68 5.18
C ILE A 97 -8.98 10.08 5.76
N GLU A 98 -8.97 10.82 6.86
CA GLU A 98 -10.15 11.29 7.56
C GLU A 98 -10.08 12.81 7.73
N VAL A 99 -11.24 13.46 7.70
CA VAL A 99 -11.36 14.87 8.05
C VAL A 99 -11.96 14.95 9.46
N PRO A 100 -11.22 15.46 10.46
CA PRO A 100 -11.70 15.53 11.84
C PRO A 100 -13.04 16.25 11.97
N ASN A 101 -13.89 15.79 12.90
CA ASN A 101 -15.24 16.33 13.17
C ASN A 101 -16.21 16.25 11.98
N THR A 102 -15.99 15.34 11.04
CA THR A 102 -16.89 15.07 9.92
C THR A 102 -16.94 13.57 9.63
N ASP A 103 -17.95 13.13 8.87
CA ASP A 103 -18.07 11.74 8.40
C ASP A 103 -17.24 11.45 7.13
N ILE A 104 -16.36 12.38 6.74
CA ILE A 104 -15.59 12.28 5.51
C ILE A 104 -14.34 11.45 5.77
N SER A 105 -14.35 10.24 5.21
CA SER A 105 -13.18 9.37 5.18
C SER A 105 -13.01 8.72 3.81
N LYS A 106 -11.76 8.39 3.51
CA LYS A 106 -11.36 7.65 2.32
C LYS A 106 -10.38 6.56 2.73
N LYS A 107 -10.79 5.30 2.60
CA LYS A 107 -9.94 4.14 2.80
C LYS A 107 -9.44 3.64 1.45
N CYS A 108 -8.15 3.40 1.36
CA CYS A 108 -7.45 2.85 0.21
C CYS A 108 -6.61 1.66 0.63
N THR A 109 -6.57 0.65 -0.22
CA THR A 109 -5.74 -0.55 -0.01
C THR A 109 -4.56 -0.50 -0.97
N PHE A 110 -3.36 -0.67 -0.44
CA PHE A 110 -2.16 -0.87 -1.25
C PHE A 110 -1.99 -2.36 -1.51
N PHE A 111 -2.06 -2.75 -2.78
CA PHE A 111 -1.88 -4.13 -3.20
C PHE A 111 -0.47 -4.34 -3.75
N PRO A 112 0.30 -5.29 -3.19
CA PRO A 112 1.48 -5.79 -3.88
C PRO A 112 1.01 -6.51 -5.15
N GLY A 113 1.39 -5.97 -6.32
CA GLY A 113 1.12 -6.65 -7.58
C GLY A 113 1.94 -7.95 -7.72
N GLY A 114 1.47 -8.88 -8.53
CA GLY A 114 2.17 -10.14 -8.81
C GLY A 114 1.23 -11.35 -8.79
N MET A 115 1.78 -12.52 -9.09
CA MET A 115 1.05 -13.78 -9.03
C MET A 115 1.03 -14.30 -7.59
N ASN A 116 -0.10 -14.84 -7.14
CA ASN A 116 -0.21 -15.37 -5.78
C ASN A 116 0.85 -16.45 -5.53
N GLY A 117 1.63 -16.28 -4.46
CA GLY A 117 2.70 -17.22 -4.10
C GLY A 117 3.99 -17.09 -4.92
N SER A 118 4.13 -16.09 -5.80
CA SER A 118 5.38 -15.89 -6.55
C SER A 118 6.44 -15.08 -5.79
N ALA A 119 6.06 -14.41 -4.70
CA ALA A 119 6.97 -13.66 -3.84
C ALA A 119 7.91 -14.60 -3.07
N ILE A 120 9.11 -14.10 -2.72
CA ILE A 120 10.08 -14.86 -1.93
C ILE A 120 9.51 -15.26 -0.57
N GLU A 121 9.96 -16.41 -0.06
CA GLU A 121 9.62 -16.91 1.27
C GLU A 121 10.89 -17.01 2.14
N ASN A 122 10.72 -17.03 3.47
CA ASN A 122 11.81 -17.22 4.43
C ASN A 122 13.00 -16.26 4.23
N PHE A 123 12.71 -14.98 3.95
CA PHE A 123 13.74 -13.94 3.86
C PHE A 123 14.37 -13.69 5.23
N SER A 124 15.70 -13.79 5.30
CA SER A 124 16.48 -13.54 6.50
C SER A 124 17.80 -12.88 6.15
N CYS A 125 18.27 -11.96 7.01
CA CYS A 125 19.58 -11.34 6.88
C CYS A 125 20.36 -11.49 8.19
N VAL A 126 21.65 -11.82 8.08
CA VAL A 126 22.56 -11.98 9.22
C VAL A 126 23.79 -11.11 8.98
N ILE A 127 24.11 -10.27 9.98
CA ILE A 127 25.35 -9.50 10.01
C ILE A 127 26.42 -10.32 10.72
N TYR A 128 27.60 -10.43 10.12
CA TYR A 128 28.74 -11.16 10.65
C TYR A 128 30.04 -10.44 10.32
N ASN A 129 31.13 -10.79 11.02
CA ASN A 129 32.43 -10.16 10.87
C ASN A 129 32.36 -8.61 10.89
N ILE A 130 31.51 -8.07 11.79
CA ILE A 130 31.33 -6.64 12.09
C ILE A 130 30.65 -5.82 10.96
N SER A 131 30.87 -6.16 9.68
CA SER A 131 30.48 -5.30 8.55
C SER A 131 29.93 -6.04 7.32
N LEU A 132 29.88 -7.38 7.35
CA LEU A 132 29.32 -8.17 6.26
C LEU A 132 27.87 -8.54 6.59
N MET A 133 27.00 -8.53 5.58
CA MET A 133 25.61 -8.95 5.72
C MET A 133 25.29 -9.98 4.64
N ASN A 134 24.83 -11.16 5.04
CA ASN A 134 24.29 -12.17 4.14
C ASN A 134 22.78 -12.17 4.26
N CYS A 135 22.08 -12.07 3.13
CA CYS A 135 20.64 -12.28 3.08
C CYS A 135 20.34 -13.54 2.27
N THR A 136 19.43 -14.37 2.78
CA THR A 136 18.95 -15.58 2.13
C THR A 136 17.44 -15.54 2.00
N TRP A 137 16.92 -16.24 0.99
CA TRP A 137 15.50 -16.39 0.75
C TRP A 137 15.25 -17.65 -0.06
N GLN A 138 13.99 -18.09 -0.08
CA GLN A 138 13.50 -19.16 -0.94
C GLN A 138 12.62 -18.56 -2.04
N ALA A 139 12.66 -19.18 -3.21
CA ALA A 139 11.71 -18.84 -4.27
C ALA A 139 10.28 -19.15 -3.80
N GLY A 140 9.33 -18.32 -4.22
CA GLY A 140 7.92 -18.52 -3.90
C GLY A 140 7.39 -19.82 -4.52
N ARG A 141 6.52 -20.54 -3.81
CA ARG A 141 5.97 -21.82 -4.32
C ARG A 141 5.18 -21.68 -5.63
N GLY A 142 4.64 -20.49 -5.90
CA GLY A 142 3.91 -20.16 -7.12
C GLY A 142 4.76 -19.41 -8.15
N ALA A 143 6.07 -19.32 -7.95
CA ALA A 143 6.96 -18.65 -8.90
C ALA A 143 7.23 -19.54 -10.13
N PRO A 144 7.27 -18.97 -11.34
CA PRO A 144 7.68 -19.71 -12.53
C PRO A 144 9.18 -20.06 -12.47
N ALA A 145 9.61 -21.06 -13.24
CA ALA A 145 10.99 -21.57 -13.20
C ALA A 145 12.05 -20.54 -13.64
N ASP A 146 11.66 -19.56 -14.45
CA ASP A 146 12.49 -18.47 -14.95
C ASP A 146 12.42 -17.20 -14.09
N ALA A 147 11.77 -17.26 -12.91
CA ALA A 147 11.67 -16.12 -12.01
C ALA A 147 13.06 -15.63 -11.55
N GLN A 148 13.28 -14.33 -11.66
CA GLN A 148 14.47 -13.65 -11.13
C GLN A 148 14.09 -12.69 -10.02
N TYR A 149 14.87 -12.71 -8.93
CA TYR A 149 14.65 -11.90 -7.74
C TYR A 149 15.78 -10.88 -7.58
N PHE A 150 15.40 -9.66 -7.20
CA PHE A 150 16.33 -8.56 -6.98
C PHE A 150 16.16 -8.02 -5.56
N LEU A 151 17.27 -7.90 -4.85
CA LEU A 151 17.31 -7.33 -3.50
C LEU A 151 17.69 -5.85 -3.59
N TYR A 152 16.85 -5.01 -2.98
CA TYR A 152 17.11 -3.58 -2.81
C TYR A 152 17.16 -3.27 -1.32
N TRP A 153 18.05 -2.36 -0.93
CA TRP A 153 18.11 -1.83 0.43
C TRP A 153 18.13 -0.30 0.37
N GLN A 154 17.53 0.33 1.37
CA GLN A 154 17.51 1.78 1.53
C GLN A 154 17.84 2.09 2.99
N ASN A 155 18.75 3.03 3.22
CA ASN A 155 19.08 3.48 4.56
C ASN A 155 17.97 4.42 5.07
N SER A 156 17.58 4.28 6.34
CA SER A 156 16.48 5.02 6.95
C SER A 156 16.90 6.36 7.57
N ARG A 157 17.95 7.02 7.03
CA ARG A 157 18.56 8.22 7.61
C ARG A 157 17.59 9.38 7.85
#